data_AF-A0A0E9NRH2-F1
#
_entry.id   AF-A0A0E9NRH2-F1
#
_cell.length_a   1.000
_cell.length_b   1.000
_cell.length_c   1.000
_cell.angle_alpha   90.00
_cell.angle_beta   90.00
_cell.angle_gamma   90.00
#
_symmetry.space_group_name_H-M   'P 1'
#
loop_
_entity.id
_entity.type
_entity.pdbx_description
1 polymer ?
#
loop_
_entity_poly.entity_id
_entity_poly.type
_entity_poly.pdbx_seq_one_letter_code
_entity_poly.pdbx_strand_id
1 'polypeptide(L)'
;MWSRGLTGKIHGKDRALAFVARAAVLSLLLLSQTWMLGAFLLQRVKQNDTSGGDRIEGKQMGSAPGCVAQPAPSHAHTVCALHFWKREQQRRTRKAAMSVSRSFARVVARSANRGPAARWISNTPAPRQSTVNVMDQLDMLTGSEFDKAAEAAATSVPTPEASAAPEAPQTVEDPNSYTRAELHERRERMAKYWKTLGATPESAYKPVNDLNNPPKSKDVTLSLLLAAQAHLGHTPALWNALTQPYIMGIRDGIHIISLDVTLAHLRRAAAIVEGVVRNEGIILVVGTRKGQKQTVVSTAGRMGGYHVFGRWVPGTITNPEQVLGGDKLRADVEHKSEEIKDFAAKQPQPRFVRPDLVIVLNPLENAILLAETKRQNIPTIGIVDTDMDPTQVTYAIPANDDSLRSVQLIAGVLARAGEQGLKLKKQDALKAGRKQYQIEGGARQERLPGRR
;
A
#
# COMPACT_ATOMS: atom_id res chain seq x y z
N MET A 1 -29.17 19.17 5.38
CA MET A 1 -30.17 18.51 6.26
C MET A 1 -31.16 17.61 5.51
N TRP A 2 -30.77 16.97 4.39
CA TRP A 2 -31.65 16.10 3.59
C TRP A 2 -30.93 14.78 3.22
N SER A 3 -30.46 14.03 4.22
CA SER A 3 -29.89 12.68 3.98
C SER A 3 -30.17 11.65 5.08
N ARG A 4 -30.97 11.99 6.10
CA ARG A 4 -31.32 11.07 7.19
C ARG A 4 -32.83 10.87 7.21
N GLY A 5 -33.31 9.90 6.44
CA GLY A 5 -34.73 9.58 6.40
C GLY A 5 -35.10 8.65 5.26
N LEU A 6 -34.40 7.51 5.11
CA LEU A 6 -34.80 6.41 4.22
C LEU A 6 -33.98 5.17 4.59
N THR A 7 -34.34 4.57 5.73
CA THR A 7 -33.85 3.28 6.19
C THR A 7 -35.01 2.42 6.67
N GLY A 8 -35.96 2.14 5.76
CA GLY A 8 -36.85 0.98 5.86
C GLY A 8 -36.26 -0.18 5.06
N LYS A 9 -36.49 -1.44 5.48
CA LYS A 9 -36.00 -2.66 4.79
C LYS A 9 -36.45 -2.67 3.32
N ILE A 10 -35.52 -2.39 2.40
CA ILE A 10 -35.77 -2.52 0.96
C ILE A 10 -35.01 -3.72 0.41
N HIS A 11 -35.75 -4.62 -0.25
CA HIS A 11 -35.24 -5.83 -0.89
C HIS A 11 -34.23 -5.49 -2.00
N GLY A 12 -33.32 -6.42 -2.29
CA GLY A 12 -32.06 -6.17 -3.02
C GLY A 12 -32.16 -5.50 -4.40
N LYS A 13 -33.33 -5.50 -5.07
CA LYS A 13 -33.54 -4.81 -6.36
C LYS A 13 -33.73 -3.30 -6.21
N ASP A 14 -34.33 -2.83 -5.12
CA ASP A 14 -34.60 -1.40 -4.91
C ASP A 14 -33.38 -0.65 -4.36
N ARG A 15 -32.45 -1.37 -3.72
CA ARG A 15 -31.14 -0.81 -3.34
C ARG A 15 -30.32 -0.41 -4.55
N ALA A 16 -30.39 -1.16 -5.65
CA ALA A 16 -29.71 -0.82 -6.89
C ALA A 16 -30.31 0.44 -7.54
N LEU A 17 -31.65 0.56 -7.54
CA LEU A 17 -32.37 1.74 -8.05
C LEU A 17 -32.11 2.98 -7.19
N ALA A 18 -32.12 2.86 -5.86
CA ALA A 18 -31.79 3.94 -4.94
C ALA A 18 -30.30 4.36 -5.04
N PHE A 19 -29.39 3.41 -5.29
CA PHE A 19 -27.98 3.71 -5.50
C PHE A 19 -27.74 4.44 -6.83
N VAL A 20 -28.43 4.02 -7.90
CA VAL A 20 -28.37 4.69 -9.20
C VAL A 20 -28.99 6.09 -9.13
N ALA A 21 -30.11 6.27 -8.42
CA ALA A 21 -30.71 7.60 -8.21
C ALA A 21 -29.81 8.52 -7.38
N ARG A 22 -29.20 8.01 -6.30
CA ARG A 22 -28.22 8.77 -5.49
C ARG A 22 -26.97 9.12 -6.30
N ALA A 23 -26.47 8.19 -7.11
CA ALA A 23 -25.34 8.44 -8.00
C ALA A 23 -25.68 9.51 -9.05
N ALA A 24 -26.88 9.46 -9.64
CA ALA A 24 -27.36 10.47 -10.60
C ALA A 24 -27.44 11.87 -9.99
N VAL A 25 -28.01 11.99 -8.78
CA VAL A 25 -28.12 13.27 -8.04
C VAL A 25 -26.73 13.78 -7.64
N LEU A 26 -25.82 12.92 -7.19
CA LEU A 26 -24.42 13.28 -6.90
C LEU A 26 -23.67 13.75 -8.16
N SER A 27 -23.88 13.10 -9.30
CA SER A 27 -23.28 13.54 -10.57
C SER A 27 -23.84 14.89 -11.04
N LEU A 28 -25.13 15.16 -10.84
CA LEU A 28 -25.74 16.46 -11.14
C LEU A 28 -25.24 17.57 -10.21
N LEU A 29 -25.02 17.27 -8.92
CA LEU A 29 -24.43 18.20 -7.96
C LEU A 29 -22.95 18.49 -8.24
N LEU A 30 -22.18 17.49 -8.69
CA LEU A 30 -20.80 17.67 -9.13
C LEU A 30 -20.72 18.48 -10.44
N LEU A 31 -21.69 18.30 -11.34
CA LEU A 31 -21.87 19.11 -12.55
C LEU A 31 -22.21 20.58 -12.22
N SER A 32 -23.03 20.85 -11.20
CA SER A 32 -23.34 22.23 -10.79
C SER A 32 -22.17 22.89 -10.06
N GLN A 33 -21.42 22.16 -9.23
CA GLN A 33 -20.22 22.68 -8.54
C GLN A 33 -19.08 23.00 -9.51
N THR A 34 -18.87 22.17 -10.53
CA THR A 34 -17.87 22.44 -11.58
C THR A 34 -18.26 23.63 -12.46
N TRP A 35 -19.56 23.85 -12.67
CA TRP A 35 -20.09 25.06 -13.30
C TRP A 35 -19.86 26.33 -12.46
N MET A 36 -20.11 26.27 -11.15
CA MET A 36 -19.88 27.38 -10.21
C MET A 36 -18.40 27.75 -10.10
N LEU A 37 -17.50 26.77 -10.04
CA LEU A 37 -16.05 26.99 -10.07
C LEU A 37 -15.56 27.59 -11.39
N GLY A 38 -16.13 27.16 -12.52
CA GLY A 38 -15.84 27.74 -13.84
C GLY A 38 -16.30 29.19 -13.96
N ALA A 39 -17.50 29.52 -13.45
CA ALA A 39 -18.03 30.88 -13.41
C ALA A 39 -17.20 31.79 -12.49
N PHE A 40 -16.79 31.29 -11.32
CA PHE A 40 -15.95 32.02 -10.38
C PHE A 40 -14.55 32.33 -10.95
N LEU A 41 -13.93 31.39 -11.67
CA LEU A 41 -12.64 31.60 -12.34
C LEU A 41 -12.75 32.62 -13.49
N LEU A 42 -13.83 32.57 -14.27
CA LEU A 42 -14.10 33.57 -15.32
C LEU A 42 -14.33 34.98 -14.76
N GLN A 43 -14.97 35.08 -13.60
CA GLN A 43 -15.19 36.36 -12.92
C GLN A 43 -13.88 36.93 -12.32
N ARG A 44 -12.96 36.06 -11.87
CA ARG A 44 -11.63 36.46 -11.39
C ARG A 44 -10.70 36.92 -12.51
N VAL A 45 -10.75 36.28 -13.68
CA VAL A 45 -9.98 36.71 -14.86
C VAL A 45 -10.48 38.09 -15.33
N LYS A 46 -11.79 38.32 -15.33
CA LYS A 46 -12.38 39.60 -15.74
C LYS A 46 -12.10 40.77 -14.77
N GLN A 47 -11.88 40.50 -13.47
CA GLN A 47 -11.49 41.51 -12.48
C GLN A 47 -10.01 41.91 -12.57
N ASN A 48 -9.12 40.98 -12.95
CA ASN A 48 -7.70 41.27 -13.12
C ASN A 48 -7.40 42.12 -14.37
N ASP A 49 -8.31 42.15 -15.36
CA ASP A 49 -8.16 42.97 -16.56
C ASP A 49 -8.52 44.45 -16.34
N THR A 50 -9.17 44.81 -15.21
CA THR A 50 -9.63 46.19 -14.94
C THR A 50 -8.75 47.01 -13.99
N SER A 51 -7.70 46.42 -13.40
CA SER A 51 -6.81 47.10 -12.45
C SER A 51 -5.34 46.83 -12.77
N GLY A 52 -4.81 47.51 -13.79
CA GLY A 52 -3.43 47.30 -14.22
C GLY A 52 -2.94 48.33 -15.23
N GLY A 53 -3.31 49.60 -15.06
CA GLY A 53 -2.74 50.71 -15.82
C GLY A 53 -2.44 51.85 -14.88
N ASP A 54 -1.16 52.00 -14.48
CA ASP A 54 -0.51 53.31 -14.28
C ASP A 54 1.01 53.17 -14.02
N ARG A 55 1.77 53.59 -15.03
CA ARG A 55 2.93 54.50 -15.02
C ARG A 55 3.99 54.38 -13.89
N ILE A 56 5.23 53.98 -14.25
CA ILE A 56 6.48 54.65 -13.82
C ILE A 56 7.53 54.59 -14.94
N GLU A 57 8.05 55.77 -15.29
CA GLU A 57 9.11 56.05 -16.27
C GLU A 57 10.52 55.70 -15.75
N GLY A 58 11.36 55.17 -16.66
CA GLY A 58 12.74 55.63 -16.85
C GLY A 58 13.86 55.21 -15.89
N LYS A 59 14.75 54.31 -16.35
CA LYS A 59 16.21 54.59 -16.45
C LYS A 59 16.96 53.53 -17.26
N GLN A 60 17.98 54.01 -17.97
CA GLN A 60 18.77 53.40 -19.05
C GLN A 60 19.91 52.47 -18.61
N MET A 61 20.52 51.85 -19.64
CA MET A 61 21.84 51.18 -19.74
C MET A 61 21.91 49.73 -19.23
N GLY A 62 22.47 48.73 -19.93
CA GLY A 62 23.13 48.62 -21.23
C GLY A 62 23.80 47.23 -21.36
N SER A 63 24.11 46.84 -22.60
CA SER A 63 25.05 45.80 -23.05
C SER A 63 24.64 44.31 -23.21
N ALA A 64 24.68 43.91 -24.49
CA ALA A 64 25.22 42.69 -25.12
C ALA A 64 24.44 41.36 -25.20
N PRO A 65 24.63 40.58 -26.30
CA PRO A 65 23.62 39.67 -26.85
C PRO A 65 23.99 38.18 -26.77
N GLY A 66 22.97 37.31 -26.92
CA GLY A 66 23.17 35.98 -27.50
C GLY A 66 22.66 34.77 -26.70
N CYS A 67 21.35 34.65 -26.48
CA CYS A 67 20.71 33.35 -26.23
C CYS A 67 19.45 33.24 -27.11
N VAL A 68 19.46 32.27 -28.03
CA VAL A 68 18.34 31.95 -28.93
C VAL A 68 17.25 31.29 -28.09
N ALA A 69 16.16 32.03 -27.83
CA ALA A 69 14.94 31.50 -27.24
C ALA A 69 13.93 31.15 -28.35
N GLN A 70 13.43 29.92 -28.33
CA GLN A 70 12.36 29.43 -29.20
C GLN A 70 11.07 30.23 -29.00
N PRO A 71 10.21 30.41 -30.03
CA PRO A 71 9.00 31.22 -29.90
C PRO A 71 7.95 30.50 -29.05
N ALA A 72 7.42 31.21 -28.05
CA ALA A 72 6.26 30.79 -27.27
C ALA A 72 5.01 30.70 -28.17
N PRO A 73 4.13 29.70 -27.97
CA PRO A 73 2.93 29.53 -28.79
C PRO A 73 1.96 30.71 -28.56
N SER A 74 1.49 31.30 -29.65
CA SER A 74 0.53 32.41 -29.64
C SER A 74 -0.79 32.00 -28.97
N HIS A 75 -1.44 32.97 -28.31
CA HIS A 75 -2.72 32.84 -27.60
C HIS A 75 -3.82 32.08 -28.38
N ALA A 76 -3.77 32.12 -29.72
CA ALA A 76 -4.69 31.39 -30.60
C ALA A 76 -4.61 29.86 -30.45
N HIS A 77 -3.43 29.29 -30.18
CA HIS A 77 -3.25 27.85 -30.00
C HIS A 77 -3.82 27.36 -28.67
N THR A 78 -3.69 28.16 -27.59
CA THR A 78 -4.24 27.83 -26.27
C THR A 78 -5.77 27.88 -26.25
N VAL A 79 -6.36 28.88 -26.93
CA VAL A 79 -7.81 28.99 -27.10
C VAL A 79 -8.37 27.87 -27.98
N CYS A 80 -7.68 27.50 -29.08
CA CYS A 80 -8.07 26.35 -29.90
C CYS A 80 -7.99 25.02 -29.13
N ALA A 81 -6.94 24.82 -28.31
CA ALA A 81 -6.81 23.63 -27.47
C ALA A 81 -7.93 23.52 -26.42
N LEU A 82 -8.33 24.64 -25.81
CA LEU A 82 -9.46 24.67 -24.87
C LEU A 82 -10.81 24.37 -25.55
N HIS A 83 -11.03 24.91 -26.76
CA HIS A 83 -12.24 24.63 -27.54
C HIS A 83 -12.29 23.18 -28.04
N PHE A 84 -11.15 22.61 -28.42
CA PHE A 84 -11.05 21.20 -28.79
C PHE A 84 -11.31 20.28 -27.60
N TRP A 85 -10.71 20.60 -26.44
CA TRP A 85 -10.96 19.87 -25.19
C TRP A 85 -12.43 19.95 -24.75
N LYS A 86 -13.07 21.14 -24.85
CA LYS A 86 -14.50 21.33 -24.58
C LYS A 86 -15.39 20.49 -25.50
N ARG A 87 -15.08 20.42 -26.80
CA ARG A 87 -15.82 19.59 -27.78
C ARG A 87 -15.62 18.09 -27.52
N GLU A 88 -14.43 17.67 -27.11
CA GLU A 88 -14.12 16.27 -26.81
C GLU A 88 -14.79 15.80 -25.51
N GLN A 89 -14.84 16.65 -24.48
CA GLN A 89 -15.59 16.36 -23.25
C GLN A 89 -17.10 16.27 -23.53
N GLN A 90 -17.66 17.15 -24.36
CA GLN A 90 -19.07 17.08 -24.77
C GLN A 90 -19.40 15.81 -25.59
N ARG A 91 -18.46 15.32 -26.42
CA ARG A 91 -18.63 14.05 -27.15
C ARG A 91 -18.60 12.84 -26.21
N ARG A 92 -17.72 12.85 -25.20
CA ARG A 92 -17.62 11.76 -24.21
C ARG A 92 -18.84 11.69 -23.30
N THR A 93 -19.36 12.83 -22.85
CA THR A 93 -20.59 12.87 -22.03
C THR A 93 -21.84 12.48 -22.82
N ARG A 94 -21.95 12.86 -24.10
CA ARG A 94 -23.04 12.39 -24.99
C ARG A 94 -22.99 10.88 -25.27
N LYS A 95 -21.80 10.31 -25.48
CA LYS A 95 -21.64 8.85 -25.64
C LYS A 95 -21.96 8.09 -24.36
N ALA A 96 -21.58 8.61 -23.20
CA ALA A 96 -21.93 8.04 -21.89
C ALA A 96 -23.44 8.10 -21.63
N ALA A 97 -24.10 9.24 -21.89
CA ALA A 97 -25.55 9.40 -21.74
C ALA A 97 -26.36 8.46 -22.66
N MET A 98 -25.93 8.30 -23.92
CA MET A 98 -26.57 7.36 -24.86
C MET A 98 -26.36 5.88 -24.46
N SER A 99 -25.21 5.54 -23.87
CA SER A 99 -24.94 4.19 -23.36
C SER A 99 -25.82 3.84 -22.15
N VAL A 100 -26.00 4.79 -21.23
CA VAL A 100 -26.86 4.63 -20.05
C VAL A 100 -28.34 4.55 -20.45
N SER A 101 -28.79 5.37 -21.39
CA SER A 101 -30.17 5.34 -21.93
C SER A 101 -30.48 4.02 -22.66
N ARG A 102 -29.56 3.49 -23.47
CA ARG A 102 -29.73 2.17 -24.14
C ARG A 102 -29.71 0.99 -23.17
N SER A 103 -28.98 1.12 -22.07
CA SER A 103 -28.93 0.10 -21.01
C SER A 103 -30.21 0.14 -20.17
N PHE A 104 -30.74 1.34 -19.89
CA PHE A 104 -32.02 1.55 -19.21
C PHE A 104 -33.19 1.02 -20.04
N ALA A 105 -33.25 1.34 -21.34
CA ALA A 105 -34.28 0.82 -22.25
C ALA A 105 -34.27 -0.72 -22.36
N ARG A 106 -33.08 -1.35 -22.34
CA ARG A 106 -32.94 -2.81 -22.33
C ARG A 106 -33.36 -3.46 -21.01
N VAL A 107 -33.14 -2.78 -19.89
CA VAL A 107 -33.57 -3.25 -18.55
C VAL A 107 -35.08 -3.12 -18.39
N VAL A 108 -35.68 -2.03 -18.89
CA VAL A 108 -37.13 -1.81 -18.90
C VAL A 108 -37.83 -2.80 -19.85
N ALA A 109 -37.30 -3.03 -21.06
CA ALA A 109 -37.87 -3.99 -22.01
C ALA A 109 -37.79 -5.45 -21.54
N ARG A 110 -36.78 -5.81 -20.73
CA ARG A 110 -36.67 -7.15 -20.10
C ARG A 110 -37.55 -7.32 -18.86
N SER A 111 -37.93 -6.22 -18.21
CA SER A 111 -38.81 -6.20 -17.03
C SER A 111 -40.28 -6.45 -17.39
N ALA A 112 -40.70 -6.05 -18.59
CA ALA A 112 -42.10 -6.07 -19.02
C ALA A 112 -42.67 -7.48 -19.35
N ASN A 113 -41.86 -8.53 -19.41
CA ASN A 113 -42.27 -9.81 -20.03
C ASN A 113 -42.26 -11.05 -19.12
N ARG A 114 -42.26 -10.91 -17.77
CA ARG A 114 -42.40 -12.08 -16.87
C ARG A 114 -43.17 -11.75 -15.57
N GLY A 115 -44.35 -12.35 -15.42
CA GLY A 115 -44.95 -12.67 -14.11
C GLY A 115 -46.01 -11.71 -13.56
N PRO A 116 -46.72 -12.12 -12.48
CA PRO A 116 -48.13 -11.81 -12.19
C PRO A 116 -48.39 -10.42 -11.59
N ALA A 117 -47.61 -9.41 -11.97
CA ALA A 117 -47.84 -8.00 -11.63
C ALA A 117 -48.71 -7.27 -12.67
N ALA A 118 -49.16 -7.95 -13.73
CA ALA A 118 -50.00 -7.37 -14.77
C ALA A 118 -51.48 -7.18 -14.35
N ARG A 119 -51.90 -7.72 -13.19
CA ARG A 119 -53.30 -7.66 -12.72
C ARG A 119 -53.63 -6.49 -11.80
N TRP A 120 -52.62 -5.71 -11.40
CA TRP A 120 -52.79 -4.56 -10.49
C TRP A 120 -52.85 -3.21 -11.22
N ILE A 121 -52.48 -3.16 -12.50
CA ILE A 121 -52.47 -1.93 -13.31
C ILE A 121 -53.81 -1.72 -14.05
N SER A 122 -54.72 -2.71 -14.07
CA SER A 122 -56.01 -2.61 -14.76
C SER A 122 -57.14 -1.99 -13.93
N ASN A 123 -56.92 -1.63 -12.66
CA ASN A 123 -57.99 -1.21 -11.73
C ASN A 123 -57.74 0.14 -11.02
N THR A 124 -57.03 1.06 -11.66
CA THR A 124 -57.01 2.48 -11.23
C THR A 124 -57.80 3.32 -12.22
N PRO A 125 -58.85 4.06 -11.79
CA PRO A 125 -59.58 4.94 -12.69
C PRO A 125 -58.68 6.10 -13.12
N ALA A 126 -58.67 6.40 -14.42
CA ALA A 126 -57.90 7.51 -14.97
C ALA A 126 -58.44 8.86 -14.46
N PRO A 127 -57.58 9.82 -14.07
CA PRO A 127 -58.03 11.17 -13.82
C PRO A 127 -58.48 11.81 -15.15
N ARG A 128 -59.69 12.39 -15.13
CA ARG A 128 -60.29 13.12 -16.25
C ARG A 128 -59.44 14.35 -16.61
N GLN A 129 -59.36 14.61 -17.91
CA GLN A 129 -58.79 15.82 -18.49
C GLN A 129 -59.55 17.07 -18.01
N SER A 130 -58.85 18.04 -17.44
CA SER A 130 -59.14 19.46 -17.62
C SER A 130 -57.84 20.25 -17.55
N THR A 131 -57.31 20.57 -18.74
CA THR A 131 -56.24 21.54 -18.90
C THR A 131 -56.80 22.92 -18.59
N VAL A 132 -56.37 23.53 -17.50
CA VAL A 132 -56.27 24.98 -17.40
C VAL A 132 -54.79 25.29 -17.28
N ASN A 133 -54.25 25.96 -18.30
CA ASN A 133 -52.87 26.39 -18.39
C ASN A 133 -52.55 27.35 -17.23
N VAL A 134 -51.97 26.82 -16.16
CA VAL A 134 -51.43 27.62 -15.04
C VAL A 134 -50.29 28.53 -15.51
N MET A 135 -49.65 28.20 -16.63
CA MET A 135 -48.55 28.97 -17.19
C MET A 135 -48.96 30.22 -17.98
N ASP A 136 -50.20 30.30 -18.48
CA ASP A 136 -50.68 31.50 -19.20
C ASP A 136 -51.19 32.60 -18.25
N GLN A 137 -51.45 32.28 -16.98
CA GLN A 137 -51.90 33.25 -15.98
C GLN A 137 -50.76 33.94 -15.21
N LEU A 138 -49.53 33.44 -15.32
CA LEU A 138 -48.37 34.00 -14.62
C LEU A 138 -47.70 35.18 -15.36
N ASP A 139 -48.00 35.39 -16.64
CA ASP A 139 -47.38 36.46 -17.46
C ASP A 139 -48.08 37.83 -17.34
N MET A 140 -49.13 37.96 -16.51
CA MET A 140 -49.87 39.22 -16.34
C MET A 140 -49.80 39.86 -14.94
N LEU A 141 -48.97 39.37 -14.02
CA LEU A 141 -48.91 39.91 -12.65
C LEU A 141 -47.65 40.75 -12.43
N THR A 142 -47.82 42.03 -12.09
CA THR A 142 -46.72 42.93 -11.74
C THR A 142 -46.21 42.62 -10.32
N GLY A 143 -44.91 42.85 -10.09
CA GLY A 143 -44.17 42.32 -8.93
C GLY A 143 -44.77 42.55 -7.54
N SER A 144 -45.59 43.59 -7.34
CA SER A 144 -46.25 43.86 -6.05
C SER A 144 -47.38 42.90 -5.69
N GLU A 145 -47.96 42.19 -6.66
CA GLU A 145 -48.97 41.15 -6.41
C GLU A 145 -48.33 39.78 -6.14
N PHE A 146 -47.12 39.56 -6.67
CA PHE A 146 -46.33 38.36 -6.43
C PHE A 146 -45.84 38.30 -4.97
N ASP A 147 -45.44 39.43 -4.40
CA ASP A 147 -44.98 39.51 -3.01
C ASP A 147 -46.13 39.29 -2.03
N LYS A 148 -47.33 39.82 -2.30
CA LYS A 148 -48.53 39.55 -1.49
C LYS A 148 -49.00 38.10 -1.58
N ALA A 149 -48.90 37.48 -2.76
CA ALA A 149 -49.20 36.06 -2.94
C ALA A 149 -48.16 35.15 -2.27
N ALA A 150 -46.88 35.53 -2.27
CA ALA A 150 -45.82 34.81 -1.57
C ALA A 150 -45.96 34.91 -0.04
N GLU A 151 -46.36 36.07 0.48
CA GLU A 151 -46.59 36.30 1.92
C GLU A 151 -47.85 35.58 2.43
N ALA A 152 -48.91 35.52 1.61
CA ALA A 152 -50.11 34.71 1.90
C ALA A 152 -49.83 33.18 1.83
N ALA A 153 -48.97 32.75 0.92
CA ALA A 153 -48.52 31.35 0.83
C ALA A 153 -47.57 30.95 1.98
N ALA A 154 -46.79 31.89 2.51
CA ALA A 154 -45.90 31.65 3.65
C ALA A 154 -46.67 31.50 4.98
N THR A 155 -47.89 32.04 5.09
CA THR A 155 -48.65 32.11 6.35
C THR A 155 -49.70 31.00 6.50
N SER A 156 -49.94 30.18 5.46
CA SER A 156 -51.03 29.18 5.45
C SER A 156 -50.58 27.73 5.19
N VAL A 157 -49.30 27.41 5.39
CA VAL A 157 -48.89 26.00 5.46
C VAL A 157 -49.05 25.53 6.90
N PRO A 158 -50.09 24.75 7.25
CA PRO A 158 -50.09 24.07 8.53
C PRO A 158 -48.84 23.20 8.57
N THR A 159 -47.95 23.44 9.54
CA THR A 159 -46.89 22.50 9.89
C THR A 159 -47.58 21.15 10.01
N PRO A 160 -47.25 20.14 9.19
CA PRO A 160 -47.81 18.82 9.41
C PRO A 160 -47.35 18.44 10.81
N GLU A 161 -48.32 18.34 11.72
CA GLU A 161 -48.15 17.65 12.99
C GLU A 161 -47.36 16.40 12.66
N ALA A 162 -46.21 16.24 13.30
CA ALA A 162 -45.33 15.11 13.07
C ALA A 162 -46.11 13.86 13.48
N SER A 163 -46.90 13.31 12.56
CA SER A 163 -47.49 12.00 12.70
C SER A 163 -46.30 11.09 12.89
N ALA A 164 -46.23 10.50 14.09
CA ALA A 164 -45.19 9.57 14.44
C ALA A 164 -45.07 8.61 13.27
N ALA A 165 -43.93 8.65 12.57
CA ALA A 165 -43.62 7.66 11.57
C ALA A 165 -43.91 6.30 12.23
N PRO A 166 -44.70 5.39 11.61
CA PRO A 166 -44.98 4.11 12.23
C PRO A 166 -43.63 3.54 12.64
N GLU A 167 -43.46 3.30 13.95
CA GLU A 167 -42.23 2.74 14.48
C GLU A 167 -41.84 1.60 13.55
N ALA A 168 -40.63 1.69 12.98
CA ALA A 168 -40.14 0.65 12.09
C ALA A 168 -40.43 -0.69 12.79
N PRO A 169 -41.12 -1.64 12.14
CA PRO A 169 -41.65 -2.82 12.82
C PRO A 169 -40.52 -3.40 13.65
N GLN A 170 -40.68 -3.37 14.98
CA GLN A 170 -39.71 -3.91 15.91
C GLN A 170 -39.42 -5.31 15.37
N THR A 171 -38.19 -5.53 14.93
CA THR A 171 -37.81 -6.84 14.43
C THR A 171 -38.01 -7.76 15.59
N VAL A 172 -39.10 -8.54 15.57
CA VAL A 172 -39.28 -9.70 16.44
C VAL A 172 -38.05 -10.54 16.12
N GLU A 173 -37.03 -10.46 16.98
CA GLU A 173 -35.85 -11.28 16.81
C GLU A 173 -36.34 -12.71 16.93
N ASP A 174 -36.35 -13.43 15.81
CA ASP A 174 -36.72 -14.83 15.82
C ASP A 174 -35.87 -15.50 16.92
N PRO A 175 -36.47 -16.21 17.89
CA PRO A 175 -35.73 -16.79 19.03
C PRO A 175 -34.62 -17.78 18.61
N ASN A 176 -34.58 -18.13 17.32
CA ASN A 176 -33.63 -19.02 16.68
C ASN A 176 -32.68 -18.31 15.69
N SER A 177 -32.62 -16.97 15.71
CA SER A 177 -31.70 -16.21 14.86
C SER A 177 -30.31 -16.13 15.49
N TYR A 178 -29.28 -16.49 14.72
CA TYR A 178 -27.91 -16.47 15.22
C TYR A 178 -27.42 -15.05 15.45
N THR A 179 -26.69 -14.87 16.54
CA THR A 179 -26.00 -13.60 16.80
C THR A 179 -24.84 -13.41 15.81
N ARG A 180 -24.37 -12.17 15.65
CA ARG A 180 -23.23 -11.87 14.75
C ARG A 180 -21.94 -12.59 15.17
N ALA A 181 -21.74 -12.77 16.48
CA ALA A 181 -20.61 -13.51 17.02
C ALA A 181 -20.74 -15.01 16.70
N GLU A 182 -21.91 -15.60 16.94
CA GLU A 182 -22.18 -17.01 16.62
C GLU A 182 -22.07 -17.31 15.13
N LEU A 183 -22.55 -16.40 14.27
CA LEU A 183 -22.39 -16.51 12.82
C LEU A 183 -20.92 -16.48 12.42
N HIS A 184 -20.10 -15.65 13.08
CA HIS A 184 -18.67 -15.60 12.84
C HIS A 184 -18.00 -16.91 13.25
N GLU A 185 -18.26 -17.42 14.45
CA GLU A 185 -17.72 -18.69 14.93
C GLU A 185 -18.17 -19.88 14.07
N ARG A 186 -19.45 -19.89 13.67
CA ARG A 186 -19.97 -20.88 12.74
C ARG A 186 -19.25 -20.79 11.39
N ARG A 187 -19.03 -19.59 10.86
CA ARG A 187 -18.29 -19.39 9.60
C ARG A 187 -16.85 -19.86 9.71
N GLU A 188 -16.18 -19.60 10.82
CA GLU A 188 -14.82 -20.09 11.07
C GLU A 188 -14.77 -21.62 11.19
N ARG A 189 -15.72 -22.23 11.91
CA ARG A 189 -15.86 -23.69 11.99
C ARG A 189 -16.09 -24.29 10.61
N MET A 190 -17.06 -23.78 9.86
CA MET A 190 -17.37 -24.25 8.50
C MET A 190 -16.18 -24.06 7.56
N ALA A 191 -15.46 -22.93 7.66
CA ALA A 191 -14.26 -22.69 6.88
C ALA A 191 -13.14 -23.69 7.22
N LYS A 192 -12.98 -24.13 8.47
CA LYS A 192 -11.97 -25.16 8.81
C LYS A 192 -12.24 -26.49 8.10
N TYR A 193 -13.50 -26.93 8.05
CA TYR A 193 -13.86 -28.23 7.46
C TYR A 193 -14.00 -28.20 5.93
N TRP A 194 -14.57 -27.13 5.37
CA TRP A 194 -15.01 -27.13 3.96
C TRP A 194 -14.21 -26.22 3.05
N LYS A 195 -13.28 -25.39 3.56
CA LYS A 195 -12.50 -24.46 2.73
C LYS A 195 -11.64 -25.15 1.67
N THR A 196 -11.20 -26.37 1.93
CA THR A 196 -10.32 -27.13 1.03
C THR A 196 -11.08 -28.16 0.19
N LEU A 197 -12.41 -28.22 0.29
CA LEU A 197 -13.22 -29.15 -0.50
C LEU A 197 -13.38 -28.66 -1.94
N GLY A 198 -13.36 -29.58 -2.91
CA GLY A 198 -13.56 -29.28 -4.34
C GLY A 198 -12.28 -29.44 -5.16
N ALA A 199 -11.44 -28.41 -5.22
CA ALA A 199 -10.20 -28.42 -6.01
C ALA A 199 -9.03 -27.83 -5.22
N THR A 200 -7.84 -28.43 -5.34
CA THR A 200 -6.59 -27.91 -4.77
C THR A 200 -5.77 -27.21 -5.85
N PRO A 201 -5.63 -25.86 -5.82
CA PRO A 201 -4.78 -25.17 -6.79
C PRO A 201 -3.32 -25.53 -6.53
N GLU A 202 -2.71 -26.31 -7.43
CA GLU A 202 -1.39 -26.92 -7.22
C GLU A 202 -0.21 -25.94 -7.42
N SER A 203 -0.38 -24.89 -8.23
CA SER A 203 0.74 -24.02 -8.67
C SER A 203 0.58 -22.51 -8.35
N ALA A 204 -0.25 -22.14 -7.39
CA ALA A 204 -0.45 -20.72 -7.07
C ALA A 204 0.67 -20.17 -6.16
N TYR A 205 1.39 -19.15 -6.63
CA TYR A 205 2.32 -18.39 -5.78
C TYR A 205 1.56 -17.71 -4.63
N LYS A 206 2.08 -17.86 -3.41
CA LYS A 206 1.54 -17.23 -2.20
C LYS A 206 2.64 -16.39 -1.54
N PRO A 207 2.48 -15.06 -1.40
CA PRO A 207 3.51 -14.20 -0.84
C PRO A 207 3.98 -14.58 0.57
N VAL A 208 3.09 -15.15 1.38
CA VAL A 208 3.40 -15.55 2.77
C VAL A 208 4.32 -16.77 2.82
N ASN A 209 4.38 -17.58 1.77
CA ASN A 209 5.20 -18.80 1.76
C ASN A 209 6.70 -18.48 1.81
N ASP A 210 7.15 -17.41 1.15
CA ASP A 210 8.57 -17.03 1.14
C ASP A 210 9.07 -16.65 2.55
N LEU A 211 8.17 -16.14 3.41
CA LEU A 211 8.45 -15.82 4.81
C LEU A 211 8.34 -17.04 5.74
N ASN A 212 7.31 -17.87 5.53
CA ASN A 212 6.95 -18.98 6.45
C ASN A 212 7.68 -20.29 6.14
N ASN A 213 7.98 -20.56 4.87
CA ASN A 213 8.66 -21.77 4.43
C ASN A 213 9.58 -21.45 3.23
N PRO A 214 10.65 -20.66 3.43
CA PRO A 214 11.59 -20.36 2.37
C PRO A 214 12.30 -21.63 1.87
N PRO A 215 12.75 -21.72 0.61
CA PRO A 215 13.50 -22.87 0.09
C PRO A 215 14.91 -22.97 0.70
N LYS A 216 15.54 -24.16 0.65
CA LYS A 216 16.95 -24.30 1.05
C LYS A 216 17.85 -23.77 -0.08
N SER A 217 19.08 -23.37 0.24
CA SER A 217 20.06 -22.88 -0.76
C SER A 217 20.32 -23.85 -1.92
N LYS A 218 20.25 -25.16 -1.68
CA LYS A 218 20.39 -26.22 -2.70
C LYS A 218 19.16 -26.33 -3.61
N ASP A 219 17.97 -26.08 -3.05
CA ASP A 219 16.68 -26.23 -3.74
C ASP A 219 16.32 -24.99 -4.57
N VAL A 220 17.09 -23.90 -4.46
CA VAL A 220 16.91 -22.70 -5.29
C VAL A 220 17.27 -23.01 -6.73
N THR A 221 16.30 -22.82 -7.63
CA THR A 221 16.45 -22.95 -9.08
C THR A 221 16.47 -21.58 -9.76
N LEU A 222 17.01 -21.51 -10.98
CA LEU A 222 16.97 -20.30 -11.81
C LEU A 222 15.53 -19.85 -12.07
N SER A 223 14.62 -20.80 -12.31
CA SER A 223 13.20 -20.53 -12.50
C SER A 223 12.56 -19.84 -11.30
N LEU A 224 12.99 -20.19 -10.09
CA LEU A 224 12.51 -19.55 -8.87
C LEU A 224 13.01 -18.12 -8.72
N LEU A 225 14.29 -17.86 -9.01
CA LEU A 225 14.85 -16.51 -9.01
C LEU A 225 14.23 -15.62 -10.09
N LEU A 226 13.99 -16.18 -11.29
CA LEU A 226 13.28 -15.51 -12.37
C LEU A 226 11.86 -15.14 -11.94
N ALA A 227 11.13 -16.10 -11.35
CA ALA A 227 9.77 -15.88 -10.85
C ALA A 227 9.73 -14.83 -9.74
N ALA A 228 10.76 -14.76 -8.90
CA ALA A 228 10.91 -13.75 -7.85
C ALA A 228 11.36 -12.37 -8.35
N GLN A 229 11.59 -12.22 -9.66
CA GLN A 229 12.01 -10.97 -10.31
C GLN A 229 13.41 -10.49 -9.90
N ALA A 230 14.27 -11.40 -9.46
CA ALA A 230 15.63 -11.07 -9.02
C ALA A 230 16.55 -10.60 -10.16
N HIS A 231 16.19 -10.91 -11.41
CA HIS A 231 16.96 -10.57 -12.62
C HIS A 231 16.77 -9.12 -13.10
N LEU A 232 15.75 -8.41 -12.62
CA LEU A 232 15.45 -7.06 -13.06
C LEU A 232 16.35 -6.08 -12.31
N GLY A 233 17.27 -5.42 -13.01
CA GLY A 233 18.06 -4.33 -12.44
C GLY A 233 17.45 -2.96 -12.68
N HIS A 234 18.30 -1.93 -12.67
CA HIS A 234 17.94 -0.54 -12.93
C HIS A 234 18.13 -0.15 -14.40
N THR A 235 17.72 1.08 -14.74
CA THR A 235 17.90 1.65 -16.07
C THR A 235 19.38 1.95 -16.38
N PRO A 236 19.81 1.90 -17.65
CA PRO A 236 21.20 2.20 -18.03
C PRO A 236 21.70 3.60 -17.67
N ALA A 237 20.79 4.54 -17.40
CA ALA A 237 21.15 5.89 -16.97
C ALA A 237 21.63 5.95 -15.50
N LEU A 238 21.19 5.02 -14.66
CA LEU A 238 21.54 4.94 -13.23
C LEU A 238 22.61 3.86 -12.96
N TRP A 239 23.23 3.32 -14.01
CA TRP A 239 24.11 2.18 -13.92
C TRP A 239 25.49 2.54 -13.34
N ASN A 240 26.01 1.67 -12.47
CA ASN A 240 27.38 1.72 -11.96
C ASN A 240 28.29 0.77 -12.74
N ALA A 241 29.35 1.29 -13.37
CA ALA A 241 30.28 0.52 -14.20
C ALA A 241 30.90 -0.70 -13.49
N LEU A 242 31.05 -0.66 -12.15
CA LEU A 242 31.63 -1.76 -11.38
C LEU A 242 30.75 -3.01 -11.34
N THR A 243 29.44 -2.89 -11.61
CA THR A 243 28.51 -4.01 -11.66
C THR A 243 28.45 -4.71 -13.02
N GLN A 244 29.22 -4.24 -14.02
CA GLN A 244 29.27 -4.83 -15.36
C GLN A 244 29.39 -6.37 -15.37
N PRO A 245 30.23 -7.02 -14.52
CA PRO A 245 30.38 -8.47 -14.54
C PRO A 245 29.11 -9.25 -14.15
N TYR A 246 28.15 -8.59 -13.49
CA TYR A 246 26.90 -9.21 -13.04
C TYR A 246 25.77 -9.06 -14.07
N ILE A 247 25.91 -8.16 -15.02
CA ILE A 247 24.89 -7.82 -16.00
C ILE A 247 25.04 -8.74 -17.22
N MET A 248 23.95 -9.39 -17.60
CA MET A 248 23.88 -10.23 -18.81
C MET A 248 23.64 -9.39 -20.07
N GLY A 249 22.83 -8.33 -19.97
CA GLY A 249 22.49 -7.48 -21.10
C GLY A 249 21.42 -6.45 -20.75
N ILE A 250 20.87 -5.78 -21.76
CA ILE A 250 19.80 -4.79 -21.62
C ILE A 250 18.57 -5.30 -22.38
N ARG A 251 17.40 -5.23 -21.75
CA ARG A 251 16.11 -5.55 -22.36
C ARG A 251 15.06 -4.58 -21.86
N ASP A 252 14.19 -4.10 -22.75
CA ASP A 252 13.10 -3.18 -22.40
C ASP A 252 13.58 -1.92 -21.65
N GLY A 253 14.82 -1.47 -21.93
CA GLY A 253 15.43 -0.30 -21.29
C GLY A 253 15.90 -0.52 -19.85
N ILE A 254 16.01 -1.77 -19.40
CA ILE A 254 16.45 -2.16 -18.05
C ILE A 254 17.62 -3.15 -18.18
N HIS A 255 18.59 -3.07 -17.26
CA HIS A 255 19.65 -4.06 -17.16
C HIS A 255 19.12 -5.39 -16.61
N ILE A 256 19.47 -6.49 -17.27
CA ILE A 256 19.18 -7.84 -16.77
C ILE A 256 20.41 -8.36 -16.05
N ILE A 257 20.24 -8.69 -14.77
CA ILE A 257 21.24 -9.36 -13.94
C ILE A 257 21.29 -10.84 -14.31
N SER A 258 22.50 -11.39 -14.44
CA SER A 258 22.71 -12.82 -14.72
C SER A 258 22.32 -13.67 -13.51
N LEU A 259 21.27 -14.48 -13.66
CA LEU A 259 20.75 -15.35 -12.59
C LEU A 259 21.72 -16.47 -12.19
N ASP A 260 22.59 -16.91 -13.10
CA ASP A 260 23.63 -17.90 -12.78
C ASP A 260 24.63 -17.33 -11.78
N VAL A 261 25.02 -16.07 -12.01
CA VAL A 261 25.88 -15.32 -11.10
C VAL A 261 25.17 -15.08 -9.78
N THR A 262 23.90 -14.64 -9.79
CA THR A 262 23.07 -14.50 -8.59
C THR A 262 23.02 -15.79 -7.77
N LEU A 263 22.75 -16.93 -8.42
CA LEU A 263 22.62 -18.22 -7.76
C LEU A 263 23.93 -18.66 -7.09
N ALA A 264 25.07 -18.48 -7.77
CA ALA A 264 26.38 -18.80 -7.23
C ALA A 264 26.72 -17.95 -5.98
N HIS A 265 26.46 -16.64 -6.05
CA HIS A 265 26.69 -15.71 -4.94
C HIS A 265 25.74 -15.97 -3.77
N LEU A 266 24.46 -16.26 -4.04
CA LEU A 266 23.47 -16.60 -3.02
C LEU A 266 23.87 -17.88 -2.26
N ARG A 267 24.34 -18.91 -2.98
CA ARG A 267 24.80 -20.16 -2.36
C ARG A 267 26.06 -19.94 -1.51
N ARG A 268 26.99 -19.10 -1.98
CA ARG A 268 28.19 -18.70 -1.21
C ARG A 268 27.79 -17.97 0.08
N ALA A 269 26.91 -16.97 -0.03
CA ALA A 269 26.40 -16.21 1.11
C ALA A 269 25.69 -17.12 2.12
N ALA A 270 24.85 -18.05 1.65
CA ALA A 270 24.16 -19.02 2.49
C ALA A 270 25.15 -19.90 3.28
N ALA A 271 26.22 -20.37 2.64
CA ALA A 271 27.25 -21.18 3.31
C ALA A 271 28.00 -20.39 4.41
N ILE A 272 28.26 -19.10 4.17
CA ILE A 272 28.90 -18.22 5.17
C ILE A 272 27.97 -18.01 6.36
N VAL A 273 26.69 -17.72 6.12
CA VAL A 273 25.69 -17.58 7.19
C VAL A 273 25.60 -18.86 8.02
N GLU A 274 25.54 -20.03 7.38
CA GLU A 274 25.54 -21.33 8.06
C GLU A 274 26.77 -21.49 8.96
N GLY A 275 27.96 -21.16 8.45
CA GLY A 275 29.23 -21.25 9.19
C GLY A 275 29.31 -20.30 10.39
N VAL A 276 28.90 -19.04 10.21
CA VAL A 276 28.90 -18.03 11.29
C VAL A 276 27.95 -18.46 12.41
N VAL A 277 26.73 -18.90 12.08
CA VAL A 277 25.76 -19.38 13.07
C VAL A 277 26.26 -20.64 13.79
N ARG A 278 26.89 -21.56 13.05
CA ARG A 278 27.46 -22.77 13.62
C ARG A 278 28.52 -22.46 14.68
N ASN A 279 29.31 -21.41 14.45
CA ASN A 279 30.36 -20.91 15.34
C ASN A 279 29.85 -19.96 16.44
N GLU A 280 28.54 -19.88 16.68
CA GLU A 280 27.92 -18.98 17.66
C GLU A 280 28.10 -17.48 17.37
N GLY A 281 28.40 -17.11 16.14
CA GLY A 281 28.58 -15.71 15.75
C GLY A 281 27.26 -14.93 15.72
N ILE A 282 27.36 -13.64 16.03
CA ILE A 282 26.22 -12.74 16.09
C ILE A 282 25.93 -12.17 14.71
N ILE A 283 24.71 -12.39 14.23
CA ILE A 283 24.26 -11.91 12.93
C ILE A 283 23.28 -10.76 13.10
N LEU A 284 23.52 -9.67 12.37
CA LEU A 284 22.65 -8.51 12.32
C LEU A 284 22.00 -8.40 10.93
N VAL A 285 20.68 -8.45 10.87
CA VAL A 285 19.92 -8.30 9.62
C VAL A 285 19.36 -6.88 9.53
N VAL A 286 19.70 -6.15 8.48
CA VAL A 286 19.29 -4.76 8.27
C VAL A 286 18.46 -4.64 7.00
N GLY A 287 17.30 -4.00 7.10
CA GLY A 287 16.48 -3.65 5.95
C GLY A 287 15.58 -2.46 6.26
N THR A 288 15.86 -1.31 5.64
CA THR A 288 15.27 -0.02 6.02
C THR A 288 14.15 0.43 5.08
N ARG A 289 13.94 -0.27 3.95
CA ARG A 289 12.84 0.05 3.01
C ARG A 289 11.48 -0.32 3.59
N LYS A 290 10.44 0.40 3.15
CA LYS A 290 9.05 0.11 3.51
C LYS A 290 8.66 -1.31 3.03
N GLY A 291 8.01 -2.08 3.89
CA GLY A 291 7.61 -3.47 3.59
C GLY A 291 8.65 -4.54 3.95
N GLN A 292 9.92 -4.18 4.16
CA GLN A 292 10.97 -5.14 4.55
C GLN A 292 10.92 -5.53 6.04
N LYS A 293 10.17 -4.79 6.88
CA LYS A 293 10.08 -5.04 8.33
C LYS A 293 9.78 -6.50 8.68
N GLN A 294 8.77 -7.10 8.05
CA GLN A 294 8.39 -8.49 8.33
C GLN A 294 9.48 -9.47 7.88
N THR A 295 10.10 -9.21 6.74
CA THR A 295 11.20 -10.02 6.18
C THR A 295 12.41 -10.02 7.13
N VAL A 296 12.81 -8.84 7.59
CA VAL A 296 13.95 -8.64 8.48
C VAL A 296 13.71 -9.32 9.84
N VAL A 297 12.55 -9.11 10.45
CA VAL A 297 12.19 -9.72 11.74
C VAL A 297 12.11 -11.25 11.64
N SER A 298 11.45 -11.77 10.61
CA SER A 298 11.31 -13.22 10.44
C SER A 298 12.64 -13.91 10.13
N THR A 299 13.53 -13.26 9.36
CA THR A 299 14.86 -13.77 9.03
C THR A 299 15.74 -13.86 10.27
N ALA A 300 15.82 -12.77 11.04
CA ALA A 300 16.57 -12.74 12.29
C ALA A 300 16.03 -13.73 13.33
N GLY A 301 14.70 -13.81 13.48
CA GLY A 301 14.07 -14.76 14.41
C GLY A 301 14.37 -16.22 14.10
N ARG A 302 14.48 -16.60 12.82
CA ARG A 302 14.81 -17.98 12.39
C ARG A 302 16.25 -18.37 12.69
N MET A 303 17.18 -17.43 12.54
CA MET A 303 18.61 -17.68 12.75
C MET A 303 19.07 -17.40 14.18
N GLY A 304 18.21 -16.86 15.04
CA GLY A 304 18.57 -16.41 16.39
C GLY A 304 19.48 -15.17 16.38
N GLY A 305 19.32 -14.30 15.37
CA GLY A 305 20.09 -13.06 15.19
C GLY A 305 19.32 -11.81 15.61
N TYR A 306 19.97 -10.66 15.43
CA TYR A 306 19.41 -9.34 15.69
C TYR A 306 18.92 -8.70 14.39
N HIS A 307 18.10 -7.67 14.51
CA HIS A 307 17.50 -7.01 13.36
C HIS A 307 17.35 -5.50 13.51
N VAL A 308 17.43 -4.78 12.39
CA VAL A 308 17.14 -3.35 12.30
C VAL A 308 16.25 -3.10 11.09
N PHE A 309 15.02 -2.62 11.34
CA PHE A 309 14.07 -2.24 10.29
C PHE A 309 13.88 -0.72 10.15
N GLY A 310 14.37 0.05 11.12
CA GLY A 310 14.31 1.51 11.12
C GLY A 310 15.56 2.12 10.47
N ARG A 311 15.62 3.45 10.43
CA ARG A 311 16.83 4.16 10.01
C ARG A 311 18.02 3.75 10.89
N TRP A 312 19.14 3.42 10.26
CA TRP A 312 20.40 3.20 10.97
C TRP A 312 20.86 4.49 11.67
N VAL A 313 21.19 4.39 12.97
CA VAL A 313 21.73 5.52 13.73
C VAL A 313 23.24 5.54 13.52
N PRO A 314 23.80 6.60 12.93
CA PRO A 314 25.25 6.69 12.74
C PRO A 314 25.99 6.60 14.07
N GLY A 315 27.03 5.77 14.11
CA GLY A 315 27.85 5.54 15.29
C GLY A 315 27.41 4.37 16.15
N THR A 316 26.41 3.58 15.76
CA THR A 316 26.03 2.39 16.53
C THR A 316 27.18 1.38 16.69
N ILE A 317 28.07 1.22 15.70
CA ILE A 317 29.21 0.30 15.81
C ILE A 317 30.48 1.04 16.26
N THR A 318 30.72 2.26 15.76
CA THR A 318 31.95 3.00 16.07
C THR A 318 31.92 3.77 17.38
N ASN A 319 30.73 4.19 17.83
CA ASN A 319 30.49 4.89 19.09
C ASN A 319 29.32 4.24 19.89
N PRO A 320 29.42 2.94 20.21
CA PRO A 320 28.33 2.20 20.81
C PRO A 320 27.96 2.75 22.20
N GLU A 321 28.92 3.27 22.95
CA GLU A 321 28.69 3.77 24.31
C GLU A 321 27.70 4.95 24.35
N GLN A 322 27.79 5.87 23.39
CA GLN A 322 26.88 7.01 23.31
C GLN A 322 25.54 6.66 22.66
N VAL A 323 25.54 5.74 21.68
CA VAL A 323 24.35 5.45 20.86
C VAL A 323 23.46 4.37 21.46
N LEU A 324 24.06 3.29 21.97
CA LEU A 324 23.33 2.19 22.60
C LEU A 324 23.05 2.45 24.08
N GLY A 325 23.78 3.39 24.70
CA GLY A 325 23.66 3.70 26.11
C GLY A 325 24.15 2.55 27.01
N GLY A 326 23.97 2.72 28.33
CA GLY A 326 24.43 1.77 29.35
C GLY A 326 23.50 0.57 29.59
N ASP A 327 22.62 0.23 28.64
CA ASP A 327 21.78 -0.96 28.78
C ASP A 327 22.69 -2.18 28.88
N LYS A 328 22.77 -2.74 30.09
CA LYS A 328 23.61 -3.90 30.38
C LYS A 328 23.19 -5.00 29.42
N LEU A 329 24.14 -5.50 28.65
CA LEU A 329 23.96 -6.74 27.93
C LEU A 329 23.41 -7.77 28.91
N ARG A 330 22.16 -8.19 28.72
CA ARG A 330 21.66 -9.40 29.33
C ARG A 330 22.38 -10.52 28.61
N ALA A 331 23.52 -10.91 29.16
CA ALA A 331 24.04 -12.22 28.85
C ALA A 331 22.95 -13.17 29.36
N ASP A 332 22.18 -13.75 28.43
CA ASP A 332 21.23 -14.82 28.73
C ASP A 332 22.07 -16.06 29.10
N VAL A 333 22.72 -15.97 30.25
CA VAL A 333 23.43 -17.05 30.95
C VAL A 333 22.39 -17.86 31.72
N GLU A 334 21.20 -18.06 31.14
CA GLU A 334 20.11 -18.74 31.83
C GLU A 334 20.38 -20.26 31.93
N HIS A 335 21.27 -20.80 31.10
CA HIS A 335 21.51 -22.25 31.00
C HIS A 335 22.96 -22.72 31.23
N LYS A 336 23.85 -21.85 31.74
CA LYS A 336 25.17 -22.30 32.17
C LYS A 336 25.09 -22.81 33.62
N SER A 337 25.82 -23.89 33.93
CA SER A 337 25.95 -24.39 35.30
C SER A 337 26.39 -23.26 36.25
N GLU A 338 26.03 -23.35 37.53
CA GLU A 338 26.31 -22.31 38.54
C GLU A 338 27.79 -21.93 38.60
N GLU A 339 28.69 -22.90 38.40
CA GLU A 339 30.14 -22.68 38.32
C GLU A 339 30.59 -21.72 37.20
N ILE A 340 29.88 -21.74 36.06
CA ILE A 340 30.19 -20.86 34.92
C ILE A 340 29.53 -19.48 35.12
N LYS A 341 28.43 -19.38 35.89
CA LYS A 341 27.83 -18.10 36.27
C LYS A 341 28.79 -17.28 37.13
N ASP A 342 29.45 -17.92 38.10
CA ASP A 342 30.42 -17.26 38.97
C ASP A 342 31.68 -16.82 38.22
N PHE A 343 32.14 -17.62 37.25
CA PHE A 343 33.25 -17.24 36.36
C PHE A 343 32.87 -16.10 35.42
N ALA A 344 31.67 -16.14 34.83
CA ALA A 344 31.17 -15.09 33.95
C ALA A 344 30.86 -13.79 34.68
N ALA A 345 30.47 -13.85 35.96
CA ALA A 345 30.26 -12.68 36.81
C ALA A 345 31.59 -12.02 37.22
N LYS A 346 32.68 -12.81 37.35
CA LYS A 346 34.02 -12.30 37.65
C LYS A 346 34.72 -11.65 36.45
N GLN A 347 34.40 -12.07 35.23
CA GLN A 347 34.95 -11.40 34.04
C GLN A 347 34.19 -10.10 33.74
N PRO A 348 34.89 -8.98 33.48
CA PRO A 348 34.24 -7.76 33.02
C PRO A 348 33.60 -8.03 31.67
N GLN A 349 32.28 -8.17 31.64
CA GLN A 349 31.55 -8.35 30.40
C GLN A 349 31.70 -7.08 29.55
N PRO A 350 31.96 -7.19 28.23
CA PRO A 350 32.00 -6.03 27.37
C PRO A 350 30.63 -5.34 27.43
N ARG A 351 30.61 -4.01 27.64
CA ARG A 351 29.38 -3.24 27.76
C ARG A 351 28.52 -3.30 26.48
N PHE A 352 29.16 -3.51 25.34
CA PHE A 352 28.53 -3.57 24.03
C PHE A 352 29.12 -4.74 23.24
N VAL A 353 28.29 -5.32 22.36
CA VAL A 353 28.70 -6.43 21.51
C VAL A 353 28.59 -6.03 20.05
N ARG A 354 29.60 -6.41 19.27
CA ARG A 354 29.68 -6.16 17.83
C ARG A 354 29.11 -7.36 17.07
N PRO A 355 28.43 -7.14 15.94
CA PRO A 355 28.03 -8.25 15.09
C PRO A 355 29.26 -8.84 14.39
N ASP A 356 29.27 -10.17 14.25
CA ASP A 356 30.29 -10.90 13.49
C ASP A 356 29.97 -10.94 11.99
N LEU A 357 28.69 -10.76 11.64
CA LEU A 357 28.23 -10.69 10.25
C LEU A 357 27.02 -9.77 10.15
N VAL A 358 27.03 -8.88 9.16
CA VAL A 358 25.89 -8.01 8.86
C VAL A 358 25.29 -8.38 7.50
N ILE A 359 23.99 -8.62 7.46
CA ILE A 359 23.23 -8.88 6.23
C ILE A 359 22.40 -7.63 5.93
N VAL A 360 22.67 -6.96 4.81
CA VAL A 360 22.01 -5.72 4.41
C VAL A 360 21.14 -5.97 3.18
N LEU A 361 19.82 -5.79 3.31
CA LEU A 361 18.88 -6.03 2.21
C LEU A 361 18.85 -4.89 1.20
N ASN A 362 19.22 -3.68 1.61
CA ASN A 362 19.22 -2.48 0.80
C ASN A 362 20.46 -1.63 1.10
N PRO A 363 21.63 -1.98 0.51
CA PRO A 363 22.90 -1.35 0.85
C PRO A 363 22.99 0.11 0.41
N LEU A 364 22.35 0.48 -0.71
CA LEU A 364 22.42 1.83 -1.26
C LEU A 364 21.96 2.91 -0.26
N GLU A 365 20.84 2.68 0.44
CA GLU A 365 20.35 3.63 1.45
C GLU A 365 21.10 3.56 2.79
N ASN A 366 21.90 2.52 3.01
CA ASN A 366 22.60 2.25 4.26
C ASN A 366 24.12 2.36 4.13
N ALA A 367 24.62 3.32 3.35
CA ALA A 367 26.06 3.54 3.15
C ALA A 367 26.83 3.80 4.46
N ILE A 368 26.20 4.46 5.44
CA ILE A 368 26.83 4.75 6.75
C ILE A 368 27.12 3.46 7.51
N LEU A 369 26.17 2.51 7.52
CA LEU A 369 26.35 1.19 8.13
C LEU A 369 27.54 0.47 7.47
N LEU A 370 27.61 0.48 6.14
CA LEU A 370 28.72 -0.15 5.41
C LEU A 370 30.07 0.50 5.70
N ALA A 371 30.11 1.82 5.85
CA ALA A 371 31.32 2.54 6.23
C ALA A 371 31.78 2.19 7.65
N GLU A 372 30.85 2.05 8.59
CA GLU A 372 31.15 1.64 9.97
C GLU A 372 31.64 0.20 10.05
N THR A 373 30.97 -0.74 9.38
CA THR A 373 31.39 -2.15 9.36
C THR A 373 32.76 -2.33 8.71
N LYS A 374 33.03 -1.61 7.61
CA LYS A 374 34.34 -1.59 6.95
C LYS A 374 35.45 -1.07 7.88
N ARG A 375 35.19 0.00 8.65
CA ARG A 375 36.15 0.54 9.62
C ARG A 375 36.44 -0.43 10.77
N GLN A 376 35.46 -1.27 11.14
CA GLN A 376 35.54 -2.21 12.26
C GLN A 376 35.84 -3.65 11.83
N ASN A 377 36.18 -3.86 10.55
CA ASN A 377 36.50 -5.17 9.96
C ASN A 377 35.39 -6.23 10.14
N ILE A 378 34.13 -5.80 10.08
CA ILE A 378 32.97 -6.70 10.16
C ILE A 378 32.56 -7.09 8.74
N PRO A 379 32.51 -8.39 8.40
CA PRO A 379 32.09 -8.82 7.07
C PRO A 379 30.62 -8.52 6.83
N THR A 380 30.31 -8.12 5.60
CA THR A 380 28.95 -7.77 5.18
C THR A 380 28.49 -8.63 4.00
N ILE A 381 27.22 -9.02 4.03
CA ILE A 381 26.50 -9.63 2.91
C ILE A 381 25.44 -8.62 2.46
N GLY A 382 25.31 -8.38 1.17
CA GLY A 382 24.43 -7.34 0.64
C GLY A 382 23.78 -7.73 -0.67
N ILE A 383 22.51 -7.37 -0.86
CA ILE A 383 21.85 -7.47 -2.16
C ILE A 383 22.32 -6.29 -3.01
N VAL A 384 23.01 -6.57 -4.10
CA VAL A 384 23.61 -5.56 -4.98
C VAL A 384 22.80 -5.48 -6.25
N ASP A 385 22.17 -4.34 -6.49
CA ASP A 385 21.58 -4.02 -7.78
C ASP A 385 22.63 -3.29 -8.66
N THR A 386 22.29 -3.06 -9.93
CA THR A 386 23.14 -2.53 -10.99
C THR A 386 23.64 -1.10 -10.78
N ASP A 387 23.00 -0.33 -9.91
CA ASP A 387 23.37 1.05 -9.53
C ASP A 387 24.31 1.11 -8.30
N MET A 388 24.38 0.03 -7.52
CA MET A 388 25.16 -0.04 -6.29
C MET A 388 26.61 -0.47 -6.55
N ASP A 389 27.57 0.08 -5.80
CA ASP A 389 28.98 -0.31 -5.86
C ASP A 389 29.26 -1.62 -5.11
N PRO A 390 29.56 -2.74 -5.80
CA PRO A 390 29.73 -4.05 -5.17
C PRO A 390 30.93 -4.12 -4.23
N THR A 391 31.88 -3.18 -4.33
CA THR A 391 33.09 -3.17 -3.48
C THR A 391 32.82 -2.71 -2.05
N GLN A 392 31.65 -2.13 -1.78
CA GLN A 392 31.25 -1.70 -0.43
C GLN A 392 30.86 -2.87 0.47
N VAL A 393 30.61 -4.06 -0.11
CA VAL A 393 30.14 -5.24 0.60
C VAL A 393 31.15 -6.37 0.44
N THR A 394 31.38 -7.17 1.49
CA THR A 394 32.32 -8.30 1.42
C THR A 394 31.83 -9.43 0.52
N TYR A 395 30.53 -9.75 0.62
CA TYR A 395 29.87 -10.77 -0.18
C TYR A 395 28.62 -10.19 -0.86
N ALA A 396 28.79 -9.74 -2.09
CA ALA A 396 27.70 -9.24 -2.91
C ALA A 396 26.78 -10.38 -3.39
N ILE A 397 25.47 -10.18 -3.37
CA ILE A 397 24.47 -11.02 -4.03
C ILE A 397 23.84 -10.17 -5.12
N PRO A 398 24.23 -10.32 -6.40
CA PRO A 398 23.68 -9.50 -7.46
C PRO A 398 22.23 -9.87 -7.71
N ALA A 399 21.30 -8.98 -7.38
CA ALA A 399 19.86 -9.18 -7.56
C ALA A 399 19.09 -7.88 -7.37
N ASN A 400 17.83 -7.87 -7.83
CA ASN A 400 16.87 -6.80 -7.59
C ASN A 400 16.60 -6.62 -6.08
N ASP A 401 16.89 -5.43 -5.55
CA ASP A 401 16.61 -5.04 -4.15
C ASP A 401 15.31 -4.21 -3.98
N ASP A 402 14.73 -3.71 -5.07
CA ASP A 402 13.45 -2.99 -5.09
C ASP A 402 12.24 -3.93 -4.97
N SER A 403 12.32 -5.12 -5.59
CA SER A 403 11.23 -6.10 -5.52
C SER A 403 11.21 -6.76 -4.14
N LEU A 404 10.14 -6.49 -3.38
CA LEU A 404 9.93 -7.10 -2.07
C LEU A 404 9.96 -8.65 -2.14
N ARG A 405 9.48 -9.23 -3.24
CA ARG A 405 9.49 -10.68 -3.47
C ARG A 405 10.91 -11.22 -3.62
N SER A 406 11.75 -10.56 -4.41
CA SER A 406 13.16 -10.91 -4.59
C SER A 406 13.89 -10.87 -3.24
N VAL A 407 13.73 -9.77 -2.50
CA VAL A 407 14.33 -9.59 -1.18
C VAL A 407 13.83 -10.63 -0.18
N GLN A 408 12.53 -10.93 -0.17
CA GLN A 408 11.94 -11.97 0.70
C GLN A 408 12.51 -13.35 0.42
N LEU A 409 12.62 -13.72 -0.86
CA LEU A 409 13.19 -15.00 -1.25
C LEU A 409 14.66 -15.11 -0.80
N ILE A 410 15.47 -14.10 -1.10
CA ILE A 410 16.90 -14.09 -0.75
C ILE A 410 17.08 -14.13 0.77
N ALA A 411 16.40 -13.26 1.50
CA ALA A 411 16.45 -13.23 2.97
C ALA A 411 15.96 -14.54 3.58
N GLY A 412 14.89 -15.13 3.04
CA GLY A 412 14.36 -16.42 3.46
C GLY A 412 15.36 -17.57 3.25
N VAL A 413 16.07 -17.60 2.11
CA VAL A 413 17.11 -18.59 1.83
C VAL A 413 18.26 -18.47 2.83
N LEU A 414 18.71 -17.24 3.12
CA LEU A 414 19.74 -16.98 4.13
C LEU A 414 19.26 -17.37 5.54
N ALA A 415 18.00 -17.07 5.88
CA ALA A 415 17.38 -17.47 7.14
C ALA A 415 17.39 -19.00 7.30
N ARG A 416 17.06 -19.74 6.23
CA ARG A 416 17.04 -21.21 6.25
C ARG A 416 18.44 -21.81 6.36
N ALA A 417 19.45 -21.13 5.82
CA ALA A 417 20.86 -21.52 6.02
C ALA A 417 21.30 -21.28 7.47
N GLY A 418 20.90 -20.16 8.08
CA GLY A 418 21.12 -19.92 9.51
C GLY A 418 20.43 -20.95 10.41
N GLU A 419 19.18 -21.31 10.11
CA GLU A 419 18.46 -22.37 10.83
C GLU A 419 19.18 -23.73 10.73
N GLN A 420 19.78 -24.04 9.57
CA GLN A 420 20.61 -25.23 9.40
C GLN A 420 21.89 -25.15 10.24
N GLY A 421 22.56 -23.99 10.28
CA GLY A 421 23.70 -23.74 11.14
C GLY A 421 23.38 -23.95 12.63
N LEU A 422 22.22 -23.47 13.10
CA LEU A 422 21.75 -23.72 14.47
C LEU A 422 21.54 -25.21 14.75
N LYS A 423 20.97 -25.95 13.80
CA LYS A 423 20.76 -27.40 13.92
C LYS A 423 22.09 -28.16 13.98
N LEU A 424 23.06 -27.79 13.15
CA LEU A 424 24.40 -28.39 13.16
C LEU A 424 25.14 -28.07 14.45
N LYS A 425 25.12 -26.82 14.91
CA LYS A 425 25.65 -26.43 16.23
C LYS A 425 25.07 -27.30 17.34
N LYS A 426 23.75 -27.49 17.33
CA LYS A 426 23.05 -28.36 18.28
C LYS A 426 23.56 -29.80 18.21
N GLN A 427 23.70 -30.37 17.02
CA GLN A 427 24.22 -31.72 16.83
C GLN A 427 25.69 -31.86 17.27
N ASP A 428 26.53 -30.87 16.97
CA ASP A 428 27.94 -30.86 17.38
C ASP A 428 28.08 -30.80 18.90
N ALA A 429 27.24 -30.01 19.58
CA ALA A 429 27.19 -29.96 21.04
C ALA A 429 26.79 -31.32 21.64
N LEU A 430 25.79 -31.99 21.07
CA LEU A 430 25.36 -33.34 21.49
C LEU A 430 26.47 -34.37 21.30
N LYS A 431 27.16 -34.37 20.14
CA LYS A 431 28.28 -35.27 19.85
C LYS A 431 29.46 -35.05 20.79
N ALA A 432 29.73 -33.81 21.17
CA ALA A 432 30.78 -33.45 22.12
C ALA A 432 30.43 -33.82 23.59
N GLY A 433 29.29 -34.48 23.85
CA GLY A 433 28.86 -34.85 25.19
C GLY A 433 28.47 -33.66 26.07
N ARG A 434 28.32 -32.46 25.50
CA ARG A 434 27.82 -31.29 26.23
C ARG A 434 26.30 -31.42 26.30
N LYS A 435 25.76 -31.64 27.51
CA LYS A 435 24.31 -31.69 27.75
C LYS A 435 23.65 -30.44 27.15
N GLN A 436 22.69 -30.65 26.26
CA GLN A 436 21.88 -29.57 25.71
C GLN A 436 20.81 -29.15 26.71
N TYR A 437 20.76 -27.85 26.98
CA TYR A 437 19.55 -27.21 27.50
C TYR A 437 18.76 -26.65 26.30
N GLN A 438 17.45 -26.89 26.33
CA GLN A 438 16.52 -26.42 25.30
C GLN A 438 16.48 -24.89 25.30
N ILE A 439 16.77 -24.27 24.16
CA ILE A 439 16.44 -22.87 23.92
C ILE A 439 14.99 -22.85 23.45
N GLU A 440 14.06 -22.57 24.36
CA GLU A 440 12.71 -22.13 23.99
C GLU A 440 12.81 -20.68 23.49
N GLY A 441 13.11 -20.52 22.20
CA GLY A 441 13.06 -19.24 21.50
C GLY A 441 11.62 -18.77 21.33
N GLY A 442 10.99 -18.34 22.42
CA GLY A 442 9.72 -17.62 22.39
C GLY A 442 9.97 -16.20 21.92
N ALA A 443 9.48 -15.85 20.72
CA ALA A 443 9.40 -14.47 20.25
C ALA A 443 8.64 -13.62 21.27
N ARG A 444 9.36 -12.94 22.17
CA ARG A 444 8.78 -12.02 23.14
C ARG A 444 8.41 -10.75 22.38
N GLN A 445 7.16 -10.67 21.93
CA GLN A 445 6.55 -9.41 21.51
C GLN A 445 6.60 -8.45 22.70
N GLU A 446 7.52 -7.49 22.68
CA GLU A 446 7.40 -6.31 23.53
C GLU A 446 6.05 -5.64 23.21
N ARG A 447 5.12 -5.68 24.16
CA ARG A 447 3.95 -4.82 24.14
C ARG A 447 4.46 -3.40 24.30
N LEU A 448 4.27 -2.57 23.28
CA LEU A 448 4.46 -1.12 23.35
C LEU A 448 3.78 -0.59 24.63
N PRO A 449 4.46 0.20 25.48
CA PRO A 449 3.82 0.80 26.64
C PRO A 449 2.67 1.68 26.15
N GLY A 450 1.47 1.40 26.66
CA GLY A 450 0.29 2.21 26.41
C GLY A 450 0.57 3.66 26.77
N ARG A 451 0.27 4.57 25.83
CA ARG A 451 0.22 6.00 26.12
C ARG A 451 -0.73 6.21 27.30
N ARG A 452 -0.21 6.79 28.38
CA ARG A 452 -1.03 7.44 29.40
C ARG A 452 -1.60 8.74 28.85
#